data_AF-A0A7Y1VMD0-F1
#
_entry.id   AF-A0A7Y1VMD0-F1
#
_cell.length_a   1.000
_cell.length_b   1.000
_cell.length_c   1.000
_cell.angle_alpha   90.00
_cell.angle_beta   90.00
_cell.angle_gamma   90.00
#
_symmetry.space_group_name_H-M   'P 1'
#
loop_
_entity.id
_entity.type
_entity.pdbx_description
1 polymer ?
#
loop_
_entity_poly.entity_id
_entity_poly.type
_entity_poly.pdbx_seq_one_letter_code
_entity_poly.pdbx_strand_id
1 'polypeptide(L)'
;IRSLLELIPGVEKVLEKDDNSIHLDHDRSGDLIAVADTSSWFTYYYWLEDKNAADFARCVDIHNKPGYDPVELFTNPKDPFVSLKVIWKLIRKKLGFRTLMNVIPLQAELVKGSHGRIPESVEDHPIVIVDSPSGLPEESISAVEIHDLIKQLLTEKPYR
;
A
#
# COMPACT_ATOMS: atom_id res chain seq x y z
N ILE A 1 6.82 -6.02 24.14
CA ILE A 1 6.26 -6.28 22.79
C ILE A 1 7.05 -5.50 21.74
N ARG A 2 7.19 -4.17 21.87
CA ARG A 2 8.03 -3.34 20.99
C ARG A 2 9.39 -3.97 20.62
N SER A 3 10.20 -4.35 21.60
CA SER A 3 11.52 -4.96 21.34
C SER A 3 11.46 -6.30 20.59
N LEU A 4 10.33 -7.01 20.60
CA LEU A 4 10.16 -8.20 19.77
C LEU A 4 9.93 -7.82 18.30
N LEU A 5 9.17 -6.73 18.05
CA LEU A 5 8.93 -6.21 16.70
C LEU A 5 10.22 -5.65 16.09
N GLU A 6 11.04 -4.96 16.88
CA GLU A 6 12.33 -4.41 16.43
C GLU A 6 13.34 -5.51 16.03
N LEU A 7 13.12 -6.77 16.46
CA LEU A 7 13.96 -7.91 16.08
C LEU A 7 13.47 -8.61 14.80
N ILE A 8 12.30 -8.25 14.27
CA ILE A 8 11.74 -8.88 13.08
C ILE A 8 12.47 -8.35 11.83
N PRO A 9 13.09 -9.21 11.01
CA PRO A 9 13.65 -8.79 9.73
C PRO A 9 12.59 -8.11 8.86
N GLY A 10 12.92 -6.96 8.27
CA GLY A 10 11.99 -6.17 7.49
C GLY A 10 11.31 -5.03 8.26
N VAL A 11 11.38 -5.01 9.60
CA VAL A 11 10.91 -3.88 10.42
C VAL A 11 12.06 -2.91 10.63
N GLU A 12 11.94 -1.68 10.13
CA GLU A 12 12.97 -0.64 10.28
C GLU A 12 12.78 0.16 11.58
N LYS A 13 11.53 0.52 11.88
CA LYS A 13 11.20 1.36 13.05
C LYS A 13 9.93 0.86 13.72
N VAL A 14 9.88 1.00 15.04
CA VAL A 14 8.67 0.81 15.83
C VAL A 14 8.45 2.09 16.62
N LEU A 15 7.36 2.77 16.30
CA LEU A 15 6.98 4.07 16.83
C LEU A 15 5.87 3.89 17.86
N GLU A 16 5.80 4.83 18.80
CA GLU A 16 4.75 4.91 19.81
C GLU A 16 3.81 6.08 19.49
N LYS A 17 2.53 5.94 19.83
CA LYS A 17 1.48 6.92 19.52
C LYS A 17 1.78 8.32 20.07
N ASP A 18 2.45 8.42 21.21
CA ASP A 18 2.77 9.65 21.92
C ASP A 18 4.02 10.37 21.38
N ASP A 19 4.66 9.84 20.35
CA ASP A 19 5.69 10.54 19.62
C ASP A 19 5.08 11.70 18.81
N ASN A 20 5.26 12.93 19.31
CA ASN A 20 4.74 14.13 18.67
C ASN A 20 5.34 14.39 17.28
N SER A 21 6.52 13.82 16.96
CA SER A 21 7.21 14.07 15.69
C SER A 21 6.50 13.45 14.48
N ILE A 22 5.64 12.46 14.72
CA ILE A 22 4.94 11.72 13.65
C ILE A 22 3.47 12.11 13.50
N HIS A 23 2.97 13.01 14.36
CA HIS A 23 1.59 13.50 14.34
C HIS A 23 0.51 12.38 14.37
N LEU A 24 0.78 11.28 15.11
CA LEU A 24 -0.13 10.13 15.22
C LEU A 24 -0.87 10.03 16.55
N ASP A 25 -0.80 11.04 17.43
CA ASP A 25 -1.57 11.06 18.69
C ASP A 25 -3.08 11.26 18.42
N HIS A 26 -3.74 10.16 18.05
CA HIS A 26 -5.18 10.09 17.76
C HIS A 26 -5.75 8.78 18.30
N ASP A 27 -7.00 8.79 18.77
CA ASP A 27 -7.74 7.59 19.23
C ASP A 27 -7.91 6.47 18.19
N ARG A 28 -7.60 6.73 16.91
CA ARG A 28 -7.65 5.73 15.83
C ARG A 28 -6.28 5.14 15.52
N SER A 29 -5.23 5.64 16.15
CA SER A 29 -3.88 5.10 16.03
C SER A 29 -3.71 3.93 16.99
N GLY A 30 -2.96 2.91 16.57
CA GLY A 30 -2.54 1.84 17.48
C GLY A 30 -1.49 2.35 18.48
N ASP A 31 -1.32 1.62 19.58
CA ASP A 31 -0.30 1.95 20.61
C ASP A 31 1.13 1.84 20.04
N LEU A 32 1.32 0.95 19.08
CA LEU A 32 2.58 0.74 18.37
C LEU A 32 2.35 0.79 16.86
N ILE A 33 3.25 1.46 16.16
CA ILE A 33 3.26 1.58 14.70
C ILE A 33 4.58 1.01 14.18
N ALA A 34 4.53 -0.12 13.48
CA ALA A 34 5.69 -0.68 12.81
C ALA A 34 5.84 -0.08 11.41
N VAL A 35 7.05 0.30 11.04
CA VAL A 35 7.42 0.79 9.71
C VAL A 35 8.38 -0.19 9.08
N ALA A 36 8.05 -0.66 7.87
CA ALA A 36 8.89 -1.60 7.13
C ALA A 36 10.13 -0.90 6.54
N ASP A 37 11.21 -1.66 6.34
CA ASP A 37 12.38 -1.19 5.58
C ASP A 37 12.07 -0.98 4.08
N THR A 38 13.03 -0.44 3.32
CA THR A 38 12.83 -0.04 1.92
C THR A 38 12.55 -1.22 0.98
N SER A 39 12.85 -2.44 1.43
CA SER A 39 12.74 -3.67 0.66
C SER A 39 11.61 -4.59 1.14
N SER A 40 10.83 -4.14 2.13
CA SER A 40 9.85 -4.95 2.84
C SER A 40 8.47 -4.30 2.85
N TRP A 41 7.43 -5.12 3.02
CA TRP A 41 6.06 -4.67 3.24
C TRP A 41 5.31 -5.66 4.12
N PHE A 42 4.25 -5.21 4.79
CA PHE A 42 3.46 -6.06 5.69
C PHE A 42 2.23 -6.62 4.98
N THR A 43 2.04 -7.93 5.08
CA THR A 43 0.82 -8.61 4.61
C THR A 43 -0.22 -8.66 5.72
N TYR A 44 -1.50 -8.85 5.38
CA TYR A 44 -2.56 -9.03 6.38
C TYR A 44 -2.65 -10.46 6.93
N TYR A 45 -1.80 -11.38 6.45
CA TYR A 45 -1.91 -12.80 6.74
C TYR A 45 -1.69 -13.05 8.24
N TYR A 46 -2.78 -13.26 8.95
CA TYR A 46 -2.77 -13.58 10.38
C TYR A 46 -2.55 -15.08 10.65
N TRP A 47 -2.35 -15.89 9.60
CA TRP A 47 -2.03 -17.31 9.67
C TRP A 47 -0.54 -17.55 9.38
N LEU A 48 0.04 -18.54 10.06
CA LEU A 48 1.45 -18.91 9.87
C LEU A 48 1.66 -19.95 8.76
N GLU A 49 0.61 -20.71 8.41
CA GLU A 49 0.67 -21.76 7.40
C GLU A 49 -0.46 -21.58 6.39
N ASP A 50 -0.16 -21.66 5.09
CA ASP A 50 -1.11 -21.51 3.99
C ASP A 50 -2.31 -22.46 4.05
N LYS A 51 -2.17 -23.61 4.73
CA LYS A 51 -3.28 -24.58 4.92
C LYS A 51 -4.38 -24.05 5.84
N ASN A 52 -4.07 -23.06 6.66
CA ASN A 52 -4.99 -22.39 7.57
C ASN A 52 -5.54 -21.07 6.99
N ALA A 53 -5.14 -20.72 5.77
CA ALA A 53 -5.66 -19.54 5.08
C ALA A 53 -7.16 -19.69 4.86
N ALA A 54 -7.90 -18.60 5.10
CA ALA A 54 -9.34 -18.58 4.84
C ALA A 54 -9.63 -18.74 3.33
N ASP A 55 -10.76 -19.35 2.98
CA ASP A 55 -11.15 -19.60 1.59
C ASP A 55 -11.18 -18.31 0.73
N PHE A 56 -11.58 -17.19 1.34
CA PHE A 56 -11.64 -15.88 0.68
C PHE A 56 -10.25 -15.35 0.30
N ALA A 57 -9.16 -15.80 0.94
CA ALA A 57 -7.81 -15.31 0.68
C ALA A 57 -7.39 -15.55 -0.78
N ARG A 58 -7.90 -16.62 -1.39
CA ARG A 58 -7.65 -16.99 -2.79
C ARG A 58 -8.59 -16.33 -3.79
N CYS A 59 -9.47 -15.43 -3.34
CA CYS A 59 -10.46 -14.73 -4.14
C CYS A 59 -10.32 -13.21 -4.01
N VAL A 60 -10.90 -12.47 -4.96
CA VAL A 60 -11.15 -11.04 -4.80
C VAL A 60 -12.43 -10.91 -3.98
N ASP A 61 -12.29 -10.60 -2.68
CA ASP A 61 -13.40 -10.57 -1.74
C ASP A 61 -13.25 -9.41 -0.75
N ILE A 62 -13.66 -8.22 -1.21
CA ILE A 62 -13.50 -6.97 -0.47
C ILE A 62 -14.31 -6.91 0.84
N HIS A 63 -15.28 -7.80 1.03
CA HIS A 63 -16.15 -7.79 2.20
C HIS A 63 -15.59 -8.64 3.33
N ASN A 64 -14.90 -9.73 3.00
CA ASN A 64 -14.31 -10.63 3.98
C ASN A 64 -12.83 -10.33 4.24
N LYS A 65 -12.11 -9.74 3.28
CA LYS A 65 -10.71 -9.36 3.48
C LYS A 65 -10.61 -8.13 4.41
N PRO A 66 -9.68 -8.13 5.39
CA PRO A 66 -9.44 -6.98 6.27
C PRO A 66 -8.97 -5.72 5.54
N GLY A 67 -8.48 -5.84 4.30
CA GLY A 67 -7.99 -4.75 3.49
C GLY A 67 -7.66 -5.21 2.07
N TYR A 68 -7.08 -4.30 1.29
CA TYR A 68 -6.60 -4.60 -0.06
C TYR A 68 -5.42 -5.57 -0.02
N ASP A 69 -5.44 -6.57 -0.89
CA ASP A 69 -4.41 -7.58 -1.04
C ASP A 69 -3.75 -7.45 -2.42
N PRO A 70 -2.54 -6.89 -2.53
CA PRO A 70 -1.90 -6.65 -3.82
C PRO A 70 -1.60 -7.94 -4.61
N VAL A 71 -1.61 -9.10 -3.94
CA VAL A 71 -1.39 -10.41 -4.59
C VAL A 71 -2.57 -10.78 -5.51
N GLU A 72 -3.73 -10.14 -5.35
CA GLU A 72 -4.90 -10.30 -6.22
C GLU A 72 -4.65 -9.94 -7.69
N LEU A 73 -3.64 -9.12 -7.96
CA LEU A 73 -3.23 -8.76 -9.32
C LEU A 73 -2.54 -9.90 -10.07
N PHE A 74 -2.22 -11.00 -9.38
CA PHE A 74 -1.47 -12.12 -9.91
C PHE A 74 -2.33 -13.39 -9.97
N THR A 75 -2.00 -14.24 -10.93
CA THR A 75 -2.42 -15.65 -10.93
C THR A 75 -1.30 -16.50 -10.36
N ASN A 76 -1.65 -17.63 -9.72
CA ASN A 76 -0.64 -18.50 -9.10
C ASN A 76 0.36 -19.03 -10.15
N PRO A 77 1.64 -18.61 -10.11
CA PRO A 77 2.62 -18.99 -11.12
C PRO A 77 3.06 -20.45 -11.02
N LYS A 78 2.83 -21.10 -9.86
CA LYS A 78 3.13 -22.52 -9.65
C LYS A 78 2.05 -23.45 -10.21
N ASP A 79 0.93 -22.91 -10.68
CA ASP A 79 -0.17 -23.68 -11.26
C ASP A 79 -0.18 -23.53 -12.80
N PRO A 80 0.45 -24.45 -13.55
CA PRO A 80 0.54 -24.34 -15.01
C PRO A 80 -0.82 -24.41 -15.70
N PHE A 81 -1.86 -24.88 -15.01
CA PHE A 81 -3.22 -24.98 -15.53
C PHE A 81 -4.12 -23.83 -15.08
N VAL A 82 -3.57 -22.77 -14.46
CA VAL A 82 -4.37 -21.66 -13.93
C VAL A 82 -5.25 -21.03 -15.01
N SER A 83 -4.70 -20.79 -16.20
CA SER A 83 -5.45 -20.25 -17.34
C SER A 83 -6.61 -21.15 -17.77
N LEU A 84 -6.41 -22.47 -17.79
CA LEU A 84 -7.47 -23.43 -18.11
C LEU A 84 -8.57 -23.43 -17.04
N LYS A 85 -8.19 -23.37 -15.75
CA LYS A 85 -9.14 -23.27 -14.63
C LYS A 85 -9.95 -21.97 -14.73
N VAL A 86 -9.33 -20.85 -15.09
CA VAL A 86 -10.02 -19.57 -15.31
C VAL A 86 -11.03 -19.70 -16.45
N ILE A 87 -10.62 -20.21 -17.62
CA ILE A 87 -11.51 -20.42 -18.77
C ILE A 87 -12.70 -21.31 -18.37
N TRP A 88 -12.45 -22.41 -17.67
CA TRP A 88 -13.49 -23.32 -17.21
C TRP A 88 -14.49 -22.64 -16.26
N LYS A 89 -14.00 -21.84 -15.31
CA LYS A 89 -14.83 -21.05 -14.40
C LYS A 89 -15.68 -20.02 -15.15
N LEU A 90 -15.13 -19.38 -16.18
CA LEU A 90 -15.87 -18.44 -17.04
C LEU A 90 -16.97 -19.13 -17.83
N ILE A 91 -16.74 -20.33 -18.35
CA ILE A 91 -17.77 -21.15 -19.02
C ILE A 91 -18.90 -21.46 -18.04
N ARG A 92 -18.60 -21.93 -16.82
CA ARG A 92 -19.61 -22.21 -15.79
C ARG A 92 -20.41 -20.96 -15.42
N LYS A 93 -19.74 -19.81 -15.26
CA LYS A 93 -20.40 -18.51 -15.05
C LYS A 93 -21.35 -18.17 -16.20
N LYS A 94 -20.92 -18.36 -17.45
CA LYS A 94 -21.75 -18.10 -18.64
C LYS A 94 -22.97 -19.02 -18.72
N LEU A 95 -22.86 -20.25 -18.21
CA LEU A 95 -23.97 -21.21 -18.10
C LEU A 95 -24.89 -20.94 -16.89
N GLY A 96 -24.69 -19.86 -16.13
CA GLY A 96 -25.54 -19.47 -15.01
C GLY A 96 -25.18 -20.10 -13.66
N PHE A 97 -24.09 -20.87 -13.57
CA PHE A 97 -23.64 -21.42 -12.30
C PHE A 97 -22.94 -20.34 -11.45
N ARG A 98 -23.25 -20.33 -10.15
CA ARG A 98 -22.46 -19.59 -9.17
C ARG A 98 -21.06 -20.21 -9.10
N THR A 99 -20.03 -19.40 -9.28
CA THR A 99 -18.63 -19.83 -9.34
C THR A 99 -17.75 -18.78 -8.68
N LEU A 100 -16.87 -19.23 -7.79
CA LEU A 100 -15.83 -18.39 -7.20
C LEU A 100 -14.58 -18.40 -8.08
N MET A 101 -13.96 -17.23 -8.24
CA MET A 101 -12.68 -17.06 -8.94
C MET A 101 -11.52 -17.23 -7.96
N ASN A 102 -11.34 -18.46 -7.47
CA ASN A 102 -10.34 -18.80 -6.46
C ASN A 102 -8.97 -19.15 -7.07
N VAL A 103 -8.36 -18.21 -7.79
CA VAL A 103 -7.11 -18.41 -8.53
C VAL A 103 -5.95 -17.56 -8.03
N ILE A 104 -6.19 -16.79 -6.95
CA ILE A 104 -5.22 -15.87 -6.39
C ILE A 104 -4.18 -16.64 -5.55
N PRO A 105 -2.88 -16.37 -5.76
CA PRO A 105 -1.81 -16.98 -4.97
C PRO A 105 -1.81 -16.48 -3.52
N LEU A 106 -1.10 -17.19 -2.63
CA LEU A 106 -0.79 -16.72 -1.27
C LEU A 106 0.67 -16.29 -1.14
N GLN A 107 1.37 -16.11 -2.27
CA GLN A 107 2.79 -15.74 -2.31
C GLN A 107 2.94 -14.22 -2.32
N ALA A 108 3.20 -13.64 -1.15
CA ALA A 108 3.39 -12.20 -0.99
C ALA A 108 4.59 -11.66 -1.78
N GLU A 109 5.59 -12.49 -2.05
CA GLU A 109 6.82 -12.10 -2.74
C GLU A 109 6.60 -11.80 -4.22
N LEU A 110 5.42 -12.11 -4.78
CA LEU A 110 5.03 -11.69 -6.13
C LEU A 110 4.86 -10.18 -6.24
N VAL A 111 4.49 -9.54 -5.12
CA VAL A 111 4.38 -8.10 -5.02
C VAL A 111 5.80 -7.54 -4.81
N LYS A 112 6.26 -6.74 -5.78
CA LYS A 112 7.63 -6.18 -5.81
C LYS A 112 7.72 -4.73 -5.33
N GLY A 113 6.62 -4.16 -4.87
CA GLY A 113 6.59 -2.80 -4.36
C GLY A 113 5.31 -2.56 -3.55
N SER A 114 5.43 -1.69 -2.56
CA SER A 114 4.34 -1.20 -1.74
C SER A 114 4.60 0.28 -1.41
N HIS A 115 3.75 0.88 -0.57
CA HIS A 115 3.85 2.27 -0.16
C HIS A 115 3.55 2.42 1.34
N GLY A 116 3.67 3.64 1.86
CA GLY A 116 3.31 3.97 3.25
C GLY A 116 4.46 4.51 4.10
N ARG A 117 5.70 4.40 3.60
CA ARG A 117 6.88 5.07 4.16
C ARG A 117 7.22 6.34 3.37
N ILE A 118 7.94 7.25 4.01
CA ILE A 118 8.59 8.38 3.32
C ILE A 118 9.90 7.86 2.71
N PRO A 119 10.17 8.09 1.42
CA PRO A 119 11.46 7.76 0.80
C PRO A 119 12.62 8.54 1.43
N GLU A 120 13.76 7.88 1.64
CA GLU A 120 14.98 8.50 2.20
C GLU A 120 15.68 9.44 1.22
N SER A 121 15.65 9.10 -0.07
CA SER A 121 16.25 9.89 -1.14
C SER A 121 15.31 11.05 -1.48
N VAL A 122 15.86 12.27 -1.44
CA VAL A 122 15.12 13.48 -1.82
C VAL A 122 14.79 13.46 -3.32
N GLU A 123 15.57 12.72 -4.11
CA GLU A 123 15.34 12.50 -5.53
C GLU A 123 14.06 11.70 -5.81
N ASP A 124 13.58 10.92 -4.83
CA ASP A 124 12.30 10.19 -4.90
C ASP A 124 11.11 11.03 -4.40
N HIS A 125 11.33 12.28 -3.98
CA HIS A 125 10.26 13.16 -3.52
C HIS A 125 9.52 13.81 -4.69
N PRO A 126 8.24 14.21 -4.50
CA PRO A 126 7.51 14.97 -5.50
C PRO A 126 8.22 16.29 -5.84
N ILE A 127 8.20 16.67 -7.12
CA ILE A 127 8.73 17.96 -7.59
C ILE A 127 7.59 18.91 -7.95
N VAL A 128 7.83 20.21 -7.71
CA VAL A 128 6.95 21.30 -8.15
C VAL A 128 7.51 21.88 -9.44
N ILE A 129 6.68 21.95 -10.48
CA ILE A 129 7.04 22.53 -11.77
C ILE A 129 6.15 23.73 -12.03
N VAL A 130 6.76 24.88 -12.34
CA VAL A 130 6.07 26.15 -12.62
C VAL A 130 6.69 26.85 -13.82
N ASP A 131 5.92 27.72 -14.48
CA ASP A 131 6.42 28.51 -15.63
C ASP A 131 7.47 29.56 -15.23
N SER A 132 7.38 30.10 -14.01
CA SER A 132 8.31 31.10 -13.48
C SER A 132 8.62 30.75 -12.02
N PRO A 133 9.90 30.77 -11.60
CA PRO A 133 10.29 30.47 -10.23
C PRO A 133 9.89 31.58 -9.23
N SER A 134 9.34 32.70 -9.72
CA SER A 134 8.90 33.82 -8.88
C SER A 134 7.81 33.34 -7.91
N GLY A 135 8.05 33.47 -6.60
CA GLY A 135 7.11 33.04 -5.56
C GLY A 135 7.28 31.60 -5.08
N LEU A 136 8.27 30.84 -5.60
CA LEU A 136 8.65 29.56 -5.02
C LEU A 136 9.55 29.74 -3.78
N PRO A 137 9.47 28.84 -2.79
CA PRO A 137 10.46 28.75 -1.72
C PRO A 137 11.83 28.30 -2.25
N GLU A 138 12.90 28.67 -1.55
CA GLU A 138 14.29 28.45 -2.00
C GLU A 138 14.77 27.00 -1.90
N GLU A 139 14.20 26.19 -1.00
CA GLU A 139 14.67 24.82 -0.74
C GLU A 139 13.59 23.77 -1.03
N SER A 140 12.63 23.63 -0.11
CA SER A 140 11.57 22.63 -0.17
C SER A 140 10.28 23.21 0.40
N ILE A 141 9.18 22.55 0.11
CA ILE A 141 7.86 22.93 0.62
C ILE A 141 7.20 21.70 1.24
N SER A 142 6.51 21.89 2.37
CA SER A 142 5.76 20.79 2.97
C SER A 142 4.57 20.42 2.09
N ALA A 143 4.24 19.12 2.00
CA ALA A 143 3.12 18.65 1.20
C ALA A 143 1.78 19.32 1.57
N VAL A 144 1.62 19.71 2.85
CA VAL A 144 0.40 20.40 3.34
C VAL A 144 0.30 21.85 2.90
N GLU A 145 1.40 22.47 2.47
CA GLU A 145 1.46 23.88 2.04
C GLU A 145 1.22 24.03 0.52
N ILE A 146 1.23 22.91 -0.23
CA ILE A 146 1.07 22.91 -1.70
C ILE A 146 -0.23 23.60 -2.13
N HIS A 147 -1.32 23.43 -1.39
CA HIS A 147 -2.58 24.10 -1.68
C HIS A 147 -2.42 25.63 -1.69
N ASP A 148 -1.76 26.18 -0.67
CA ASP A 148 -1.60 27.62 -0.51
C ASP A 148 -0.62 28.18 -1.54
N LEU A 149 0.44 27.43 -1.87
CA LEU A 149 1.34 27.77 -2.97
C LEU A 149 0.59 27.86 -4.31
N ILE A 150 -0.23 26.86 -4.65
CA ILE A 150 -1.02 26.87 -5.89
C ILE A 150 -1.94 28.10 -5.91
N LYS A 151 -2.61 28.38 -4.80
CA LYS A 151 -3.50 29.54 -4.68
C LYS A 151 -2.75 30.84 -4.89
N GLN A 152 -1.61 31.03 -4.24
CA GLN A 152 -0.77 32.22 -4.38
C GLN A 152 -0.38 32.45 -5.85
N LEU A 153 0.22 31.43 -6.49
CA LEU A 153 0.69 31.50 -7.87
C LEU A 153 -0.42 31.82 -8.88
N LEU A 154 -1.65 31.39 -8.63
CA LEU A 154 -2.81 31.69 -9.47
C LEU A 154 -3.34 33.11 -9.25
N THR A 155 -3.26 33.65 -8.04
CA THR A 155 -3.80 34.97 -7.70
C THR A 155 -2.83 36.13 -7.94
N GLU A 156 -1.52 35.87 -7.95
CA GLU A 156 -0.49 36.90 -8.15
C GLU A 156 -0.20 37.23 -9.62
N LYS A 157 -0.71 36.44 -10.58
CA LYS A 157 -0.68 36.82 -12.00
C LYS A 157 -1.82 37.83 -12.27
N PRO A 158 -1.56 39.14 -12.51
CA PRO A 158 -2.58 39.98 -13.12
C PRO A 158 -2.89 39.41 -14.50
N TYR A 159 -4.17 39.41 -14.87
CA TYR A 159 -4.63 39.17 -16.24
C TYR A 159 -3.71 39.92 -17.22
N ARG A 160 -2.94 39.18 -18.03
CA ARG A 160 -2.31 39.75 -19.22
C ARG A 160 -3.37 39.92 -20.30
#